data_AF-A0A424SSZ4-F1
#
_entry.id   AF-A0A424SSZ4-F1
#
_cell.length_a   1.000
_cell.length_b   1.000
_cell.length_c   1.000
_cell.angle_alpha   90.00
_cell.angle_beta   90.00
_cell.angle_gamma   90.00
#
_symmetry.space_group_name_H-M   'P 1'
#
loop_
_entity.id
_entity.type
_entity.pdbx_description
1 polymer ?
#
loop_
_entity_poly.entity_id
_entity_poly.type
_entity_poly.pdbx_seq_one_letter_code
_entity_poly.pdbx_strand_id
1 'polypeptide(L)'
;MNYQHKGTLRYLKVNLSPRQFRLVRIAPYVLAFFVLGNFIYKNLEYAANKPILEKYDDRQGITYYYDKETNELFTGKASWILKFNNQKFEGSYKDGQLHGTSKIWHKNGNLAEETIYEKGVFTSKTSWDENGIIINEK
;
A
#
# COMPACT_ATOMS: atom_id res chain seq x y z
N MET A 1 23.14 23.07 51.51
CA MET A 1 24.11 22.99 50.39
C MET A 1 23.31 23.05 49.09
N ASN A 2 23.49 24.13 48.32
CA ASN A 2 22.80 24.40 47.06
C ASN A 2 23.67 23.95 45.89
N TYR A 3 23.15 23.11 44.99
CA TYR A 3 23.74 22.91 43.66
C TYR A 3 22.66 23.03 42.59
N GLN A 4 22.60 24.20 41.95
CA GLN A 4 21.83 24.46 40.74
C GLN A 4 22.77 24.27 39.54
N HIS A 5 22.69 23.13 38.86
CA HIS A 5 23.45 22.92 37.62
C HIS A 5 22.66 23.58 36.46
N LYS A 6 22.97 24.84 36.15
CA LYS A 6 22.48 25.50 34.93
C LYS A 6 23.22 24.90 33.73
N GLY A 7 22.55 24.01 32.99
CA GLY A 7 23.01 23.52 31.70
C GLY A 7 22.97 24.65 30.66
N THR A 8 24.14 25.15 30.26
CA THR A 8 24.26 26.14 29.19
C THR A 8 24.04 25.45 27.84
N LEU A 9 22.86 25.61 27.23
CA LEU A 9 22.64 25.22 25.85
C LEU A 9 23.57 26.06 24.95
N ARG A 10 24.66 25.46 24.49
CA ARG A 10 25.54 26.04 23.47
C ARG A 10 24.80 26.01 22.14
N TYR A 11 24.11 27.11 21.81
CA TYR A 11 23.64 27.32 20.44
C TYR A 11 24.86 27.47 19.53
N LEU A 12 25.03 26.55 18.58
CA LEU A 12 25.96 26.71 17.47
C LEU A 12 25.61 28.01 16.75
N LYS A 13 26.47 29.02 16.84
CA LYS A 13 26.28 30.32 16.21
C LYS A 13 26.54 30.17 14.71
N VAL A 14 25.54 29.72 13.97
CA VAL A 14 25.65 29.56 12.52
C VAL A 14 25.53 30.93 11.86
N ASN A 15 26.63 31.46 11.30
CA ASN A 15 26.63 32.71 10.54
C ASN A 15 26.08 32.44 9.12
N LEU A 16 24.75 32.39 8.99
CA LEU A 16 24.06 32.33 7.70
C LEU A 16 23.75 33.75 7.22
N SER A 17 24.04 34.05 5.95
CA SER A 17 23.59 35.31 5.35
C SER A 17 22.05 35.39 5.33
N PRO A 18 21.44 36.59 5.28
CA PRO A 18 19.98 36.74 5.25
C PRO A 18 19.29 35.94 4.13
N ARG A 19 19.98 35.70 3.00
CA ARG A 19 19.49 34.86 1.90
C ARG A 19 19.51 33.37 2.25
N GLN A 20 20.56 32.88 2.90
CA GLN A 20 20.66 31.49 3.35
C GLN A 20 19.66 31.17 4.47
N PHE A 21 19.38 32.12 5.36
CA PHE A 21 18.35 31.95 6.40
C PHE A 21 16.94 31.78 5.82
N ARG A 22 16.61 32.53 4.75
CA ARG A 22 15.34 32.37 4.02
C ARG A 22 15.23 31.01 3.37
N LEU A 23 16.31 30.53 2.73
CA LEU A 23 16.35 29.21 2.08
C LEU A 23 16.14 28.07 3.09
N VAL A 24 16.81 28.11 4.25
CA VAL A 24 16.65 27.09 5.30
C VAL A 24 15.22 27.06 5.84
N ARG A 25 14.55 28.22 5.95
CA ARG A 25 13.17 28.29 6.45
C ARG A 25 12.15 27.69 5.48
N ILE A 26 12.38 27.77 4.17
CA ILE A 26 11.45 27.25 3.15
C ILE A 26 11.77 25.80 2.72
N ALA A 27 13.02 25.36 2.86
CA ALA A 27 13.47 24.01 2.50
C ALA A 27 12.58 22.85 3.00
N PRO A 28 12.10 22.81 4.27
CA PRO A 28 11.24 21.71 4.71
C PRO A 28 9.89 21.69 3.99
N TYR A 29 9.32 22.84 3.63
CA TYR A 29 8.06 22.92 2.90
C TYR A 29 8.23 22.50 1.44
N VAL A 30 9.35 22.88 0.82
CA VAL A 30 9.71 22.42 -0.52
C VAL A 30 9.89 20.90 -0.54
N LEU A 31 10.60 20.35 0.45
CA LEU A 31 10.76 18.90 0.60
C LEU A 31 9.41 18.19 0.81
N ALA A 32 8.56 18.72 1.70
CA ALA A 32 7.23 18.18 1.94
C ALA A 32 6.37 18.17 0.67
N PHE A 33 6.43 19.23 -0.15
CA PHE A 33 5.74 19.29 -1.43
C PHE A 33 6.22 18.19 -2.39
N PHE A 34 7.53 17.97 -2.53
CA PHE A 34 8.06 16.90 -3.38
C PHE A 34 7.69 15.50 -2.88
N VAL A 35 7.70 15.28 -1.56
CA VAL A 35 7.28 14.01 -0.96
C VAL A 35 5.80 13.75 -1.24
N LEU A 36 4.95 14.75 -1.00
CA LEU A 36 3.51 14.65 -1.24
C LEU A 36 3.19 14.45 -2.73
N GLY A 37 3.85 15.20 -3.61
CA GLY A 37 3.72 15.06 -5.06
C GLY A 37 4.10 13.66 -5.54
N ASN A 38 5.22 13.11 -5.08
CA ASN A 38 5.62 11.73 -5.37
C ASN A 38 4.61 10.71 -4.86
N PHE A 39 4.07 10.91 -3.66
CA PHE A 39 3.07 10.02 -3.09
C PHE A 39 1.79 9.98 -3.94
N ILE A 40 1.28 11.16 -4.30
CA ILE A 40 0.09 11.34 -5.15
C ILE A 40 0.32 10.72 -6.53
N TYR A 41 1.43 11.07 -7.21
CA TYR A 41 1.77 10.55 -8.53
C TYR A 41 1.76 9.01 -8.56
N LYS A 42 2.47 8.38 -7.62
CA LYS A 42 2.50 6.92 -7.53
C LYS A 42 1.13 6.30 -7.22
N ASN A 43 0.23 7.02 -6.54
CA ASN A 43 -1.13 6.50 -6.25
C ASN A 43 -1.98 6.55 -7.51
N LEU A 44 -1.86 7.63 -8.27
CA LEU A 44 -2.56 7.81 -9.53
C LEU A 44 -2.11 6.78 -10.57
N GLU A 45 -0.80 6.58 -10.72
CA GLU A 45 -0.21 5.56 -11.60
C GLU A 45 -0.66 4.15 -11.21
N TYR A 46 -0.67 3.83 -9.91
CA TYR A 46 -1.16 2.54 -9.43
C TYR A 46 -2.62 2.29 -9.81
N ALA A 47 -3.51 3.27 -9.60
CA ALA A 47 -4.92 3.15 -9.97
C ALA A 47 -5.09 3.06 -11.50
N ALA A 48 -4.26 3.75 -12.27
CA ALA A 48 -4.27 3.69 -13.73
C ALA A 48 -3.87 2.29 -14.25
N ASN A 49 -2.95 1.60 -13.58
CA ASN A 49 -2.43 0.31 -14.04
C ASN A 49 -3.23 -0.91 -13.55
N LYS A 50 -4.25 -0.74 -12.68
CA LYS A 50 -5.13 -1.84 -12.31
C LYS A 50 -6.00 -2.25 -13.52
N PRO A 51 -6.02 -3.54 -13.90
CA PRO A 51 -6.86 -4.03 -14.99
C PRO A 51 -8.34 -4.16 -14.58
N ILE A 52 -8.64 -4.16 -13.28
CA ILE A 52 -9.99 -4.32 -12.74
C ILE A 52 -10.43 -3.11 -11.92
N LEU A 53 -11.72 -2.79 -12.01
CA LEU A 53 -12.40 -1.76 -11.21
C LEU A 53 -13.18 -2.44 -10.08
N GLU A 54 -12.90 -2.05 -8.85
CA GLU A 54 -13.58 -2.53 -7.66
C GLU A 54 -14.76 -1.61 -7.32
N LYS A 55 -15.96 -2.17 -7.15
CA LYS A 55 -17.17 -1.44 -6.74
C LYS A 55 -17.88 -2.18 -5.61
N TYR A 56 -18.17 -1.46 -4.53
CA TYR A 56 -18.93 -2.01 -3.41
C TYR A 56 -20.42 -1.75 -3.62
N ASP A 57 -21.25 -2.79 -3.53
CA ASP A 57 -22.70 -2.69 -3.53
C ASP A 57 -23.21 -2.68 -2.08
N ASP A 58 -23.54 -1.48 -1.58
CA ASP A 58 -24.07 -1.27 -0.23
C ASP A 58 -25.37 -2.06 0.04
N ARG A 59 -26.16 -2.38 -0.99
CA ARG A 59 -27.46 -3.06 -0.80
C ARG A 59 -27.28 -4.54 -0.50
N GLN A 60 -26.26 -5.14 -1.09
CA GLN A 60 -25.95 -6.56 -0.92
C GLN A 60 -24.81 -6.79 0.07
N GLY A 61 -24.02 -5.75 0.36
CA GLY A 61 -22.80 -5.85 1.14
C GLY A 61 -21.68 -6.60 0.42
N ILE A 62 -21.71 -6.62 -0.92
CA ILE A 62 -20.81 -7.41 -1.76
C ILE A 62 -19.97 -6.48 -2.63
N THR A 63 -18.68 -6.80 -2.76
CA THR A 63 -17.78 -6.15 -3.72
C THR A 63 -17.81 -6.90 -5.06
N TYR A 64 -18.03 -6.15 -6.14
CA TYR A 64 -17.92 -6.63 -7.51
C TYR A 64 -16.70 -6.03 -8.22
N TYR A 65 -16.07 -6.85 -9.07
CA TYR A 65 -14.92 -6.52 -9.89
C TYR A 65 -15.32 -6.49 -11.35
N TYR A 66 -15.00 -5.40 -12.03
CA TYR A 66 -15.33 -5.17 -13.43
C TYR A 66 -14.07 -5.06 -14.27
N ASP A 67 -14.15 -5.49 -15.52
CA ASP A 67 -13.12 -5.18 -16.51
C ASP A 67 -13.06 -3.66 -16.69
N LYS A 68 -11.86 -3.09 -16.67
CA LYS A 68 -11.68 -1.64 -16.73
C LYS A 68 -12.06 -1.04 -18.09
N GLU A 69 -11.92 -1.79 -19.18
CA GLU A 69 -12.18 -1.32 -20.53
C GLU A 69 -13.65 -1.48 -20.91
N THR A 70 -14.21 -2.66 -20.64
CA THR A 70 -15.60 -2.97 -21.05
C THR A 70 -16.62 -2.58 -19.99
N ASN A 71 -16.20 -2.42 -18.72
CA ASN A 71 -17.07 -2.20 -17.56
C ASN A 71 -18.09 -3.35 -17.36
N GLU A 72 -17.79 -4.54 -17.87
CA GLU A 72 -18.52 -5.78 -17.63
C GLU A 72 -17.97 -6.53 -16.42
N LEU A 73 -18.73 -7.49 -15.88
CA LEU A 73 -18.27 -8.32 -14.76
C LEU A 73 -17.02 -9.11 -15.16
N PHE A 74 -15.95 -8.95 -14.38
CA PHE A 74 -14.68 -9.58 -14.70
C PHE A 74 -14.72 -11.08 -14.40
N THR A 75 -14.26 -11.89 -15.35
CA THR A 75 -14.06 -13.34 -15.19
C THR A 75 -12.69 -13.70 -15.73
N GLY A 76 -11.88 -14.37 -14.93
CA GLY A 76 -10.52 -14.75 -15.28
C GLY A 76 -9.53 -14.51 -14.14
N LYS A 77 -8.24 -14.52 -14.48
CA LYS A 77 -7.15 -14.26 -13.53
C LYS A 77 -6.64 -12.83 -13.71
N ALA A 78 -6.41 -12.15 -12.61
CA ALA A 78 -5.79 -10.83 -12.60
C ALA A 78 -4.65 -10.79 -11.58
N SER A 79 -3.59 -10.03 -11.90
CA SER A 79 -2.48 -9.80 -10.98
C SER A 79 -2.05 -8.34 -11.00
N TRP A 80 -1.61 -7.84 -9.85
CA TRP A 80 -1.11 -6.46 -9.69
C TRP A 80 -0.20 -6.36 -8.48
N ILE A 81 0.47 -5.22 -8.30
CA ILE A 81 1.37 -4.97 -7.16
C ILE A 81 0.62 -4.15 -6.10
N LEU A 82 0.52 -4.65 -4.88
CA LEU A 82 -0.04 -3.92 -3.74
C LEU A 82 0.90 -2.79 -3.32
N LYS A 83 0.45 -1.54 -3.47
CA LYS A 83 1.31 -0.35 -3.28
C LYS A 83 1.86 -0.19 -1.86
N PHE A 84 1.11 -0.62 -0.83
CA PHE A 84 1.49 -0.38 0.57
C PHE A 84 2.78 -1.11 0.96
N ASN A 85 3.03 -2.27 0.37
CA ASN A 85 4.14 -3.16 0.73
C ASN A 85 4.90 -3.72 -0.48
N ASN A 86 4.58 -3.28 -1.70
CA ASN A 86 5.17 -3.75 -2.96
C ASN A 86 5.07 -5.27 -3.14
N GLN A 87 4.04 -5.89 -2.56
CA GLN A 87 3.77 -7.31 -2.71
C GLN A 87 3.01 -7.56 -4.01
N LYS A 88 3.27 -8.69 -4.67
CA LYS A 88 2.43 -9.13 -5.77
C LYS A 88 1.12 -9.69 -5.20
N PHE A 89 0.01 -9.39 -5.84
CA PHE A 89 -1.28 -10.04 -5.65
C PHE A 89 -1.69 -10.73 -6.94
N GLU A 90 -2.29 -11.91 -6.83
CA GLU A 90 -2.94 -12.63 -7.93
C GLU A 90 -4.27 -13.18 -7.42
N GLY A 91 -5.33 -13.02 -8.20
CA GLY A 91 -6.66 -13.49 -7.85
C GLY A 91 -7.35 -14.12 -9.05
N SER A 92 -8.22 -15.09 -8.75
CA SER A 92 -9.14 -15.69 -9.70
C SER A 92 -10.54 -15.13 -9.46
N TYR A 93 -11.22 -14.78 -10.54
CA TYR A 93 -12.52 -14.09 -10.51
C TYR A 93 -13.52 -14.80 -11.41
N LYS A 94 -14.77 -14.80 -10.99
CA LYS A 94 -15.90 -15.31 -11.76
C LYS A 94 -17.12 -14.43 -11.49
N ASP A 95 -17.77 -13.98 -12.57
CA ASP A 95 -18.96 -13.13 -12.51
C ASP A 95 -18.76 -11.89 -11.62
N GLY A 96 -17.55 -11.32 -11.71
CA GLY A 96 -17.13 -10.15 -10.93
C GLY A 96 -16.92 -10.41 -9.45
N GLN A 97 -16.82 -11.65 -8.98
CA GLN A 97 -16.50 -11.97 -7.59
C GLN A 97 -15.22 -12.79 -7.52
N LEU A 98 -14.50 -12.71 -6.39
CA LEU A 98 -13.38 -13.63 -6.13
C LEU A 98 -13.90 -15.08 -6.10
N HIS A 99 -13.28 -15.94 -6.88
CA HIS A 99 -13.66 -17.34 -7.00
C HIS A 99 -12.45 -18.21 -7.33
N GLY A 100 -12.14 -19.18 -6.46
CA GLY A 100 -10.93 -19.97 -6.49
C GLY A 100 -9.84 -19.37 -5.62
N THR A 101 -8.59 -19.55 -6.03
CA THR A 101 -7.43 -19.17 -5.22
C THR A 101 -6.99 -17.72 -5.51
N SER A 102 -6.67 -17.02 -4.44
CA SER A 102 -5.93 -15.76 -4.45
C SER A 102 -4.62 -15.93 -3.68
N LYS A 103 -3.59 -15.20 -4.10
CA LYS A 103 -2.23 -15.32 -3.58
C LYS A 103 -1.60 -13.94 -3.40
N ILE A 104 -0.84 -13.80 -2.31
CA ILE A 104 0.00 -12.64 -2.03
C ILE A 104 1.41 -13.15 -1.82
N TRP A 105 2.40 -12.45 -2.35
CA TRP A 105 3.81 -12.80 -2.21
C TRP A 105 4.57 -11.74 -1.42
N HIS A 106 5.49 -12.19 -0.58
CA HIS A 106 6.49 -11.35 0.07
C HIS A 106 7.39 -10.67 -0.95
N LYS A 107 8.09 -9.62 -0.54
CA LYS A 107 9.03 -8.88 -1.42
C LYS A 107 10.15 -9.77 -1.95
N ASN A 108 10.52 -10.81 -1.21
CA ASN A 108 11.53 -11.79 -1.60
C ASN A 108 11.02 -12.82 -2.63
N GLY A 109 9.73 -12.75 -3.01
CA GLY A 109 9.12 -13.67 -3.97
C GLY A 109 8.52 -14.93 -3.36
N ASN A 110 8.66 -15.16 -2.05
CA ASN A 110 8.03 -16.27 -1.37
C ASN A 110 6.53 -16.01 -1.16
N LEU A 111 5.74 -17.08 -1.12
CA LEU A 111 4.31 -16.97 -0.87
C LEU A 111 4.09 -16.42 0.55
N ALA A 112 3.33 -15.35 0.67
CA ALA A 112 2.98 -14.73 1.94
C ALA A 112 1.60 -15.20 2.42
N GLU A 113 0.66 -15.30 1.50
CA GLU A 113 -0.73 -15.64 1.79
C GLU A 113 -1.37 -16.35 0.60
N GLU A 114 -2.22 -17.31 0.90
CA GLU A 114 -3.08 -17.98 -0.07
C GLU A 114 -4.47 -18.04 0.56
N THR A 115 -5.47 -17.53 -0.15
CA THR A 115 -6.86 -17.52 0.32
C THR A 115 -7.75 -18.12 -0.76
N ILE A 116 -8.62 -19.04 -0.35
CA ILE A 116 -9.61 -19.68 -1.22
C ILE A 116 -10.96 -18.99 -1.01
N TYR A 117 -11.58 -18.62 -2.13
CA TYR A 117 -12.91 -18.04 -2.17
C TYR A 117 -13.88 -18.90 -2.97
N GLU A 118 -15.11 -19.04 -2.50
CA GLU A 118 -16.20 -19.62 -3.27
C GLU A 118 -17.35 -18.63 -3.39
N LYS A 119 -17.58 -18.14 -4.61
CA LYS A 119 -18.64 -17.16 -4.93
C LYS A 119 -18.53 -15.91 -4.04
N GLY A 120 -17.33 -15.33 -3.99
CA GLY A 120 -17.03 -14.16 -3.16
C GLY A 120 -16.91 -14.44 -1.66
N VAL A 121 -17.26 -15.64 -1.19
CA VAL A 121 -17.20 -16.00 0.23
C VAL A 121 -15.84 -16.57 0.57
N PHE A 122 -15.23 -16.07 1.64
CA PHE A 122 -14.00 -16.61 2.21
C PHE A 122 -14.22 -18.05 2.68
N THR A 123 -13.38 -18.98 2.21
CA THR A 123 -13.42 -20.39 2.62
C THR A 123 -12.28 -20.73 3.57
N SER A 124 -11.04 -20.52 3.12
CA SER A 124 -9.84 -20.83 3.91
C SER A 124 -8.70 -19.89 3.56
N LYS A 125 -7.73 -19.78 4.47
CA LYS A 125 -6.51 -19.00 4.29
C LYS A 125 -5.33 -19.61 5.00
N THR A 126 -4.22 -19.69 4.28
CA THR A 126 -2.92 -20.06 4.81
C THR A 126 -1.98 -18.86 4.65
N SER A 127 -1.15 -18.61 5.66
CA SER A 127 -0.18 -17.52 5.67
C SER A 127 1.19 -18.04 6.07
N TRP A 128 2.22 -17.54 5.41
CA TRP A 128 3.61 -17.92 5.62
C TRP A 128 4.47 -16.71 5.97
N ASP A 129 5.54 -16.94 6.73
CA ASP A 129 6.59 -15.94 6.93
C ASP A 129 7.48 -15.78 5.69
N GLU A 130 8.47 -14.89 5.77
CA GLU A 130 9.41 -14.66 4.66
C GLU A 130 10.26 -15.90 4.32
N ASN A 131 10.38 -16.88 5.22
CA ASN A 131 11.14 -18.11 5.02
C ASN A 131 10.28 -19.27 4.47
N GLY A 132 8.97 -19.04 4.28
CA GLY A 132 8.03 -20.08 3.84
C GLY A 132 7.54 -21.00 4.95
N ILE A 133 7.69 -20.60 6.22
CA ILE A 133 7.14 -21.32 7.37
C ILE A 133 5.70 -20.85 7.57
N ILE A 134 4.76 -21.81 7.70
CA ILE A 134 3.35 -21.50 7.98
C ILE A 134 3.26 -20.82 9.34
N ILE A 135 2.67 -19.62 9.37
CA ILE A 135 2.42 -18.84 10.58
C ILE A 135 0.95 -18.86 10.98
N ASN A 136 0.05 -19.13 10.03
CA ASN A 136 -1.38 -19.21 10.29
C ASN A 136 -2.07 -20.04 9.21
N GLU A 137 -3.10 -20.78 9.62
CA GLU A 137 -3.97 -21.55 8.74
C GLU A 137 -5.39 -21.54 9.34
N LYS A 138 -6.37 -21.13 8.55
CA LYS A 138 -7.77 -21.01 8.95
C LYS A 138 -8.69 -21.53 7.87
#